data_AF-A0A960BVM7-F1
#
_entry.id   AF-A0A960BVM7-F1
#
_cell.length_a   1.000
_cell.length_b   1.000
_cell.length_c   1.000
_cell.angle_alpha   90.00
_cell.angle_beta   90.00
_cell.angle_gamma   90.00
#
_symmetry.space_group_name_H-M   'P 1'
#
loop_
_entity.id
_entity.type
_entity.pdbx_description
1 polymer ?
#
loop_
_entity_poly.entity_id
_entity_poly.type
_entity_poly.pdbx_seq_one_letter_code
_entity_poly.pdbx_strand_id
1 'polypeptide(L)'
;MSPRVGVTLSGRYRLQRLIATGGMGQVWEAVDSRLGRRVAVKVLKQEFSSDPEFVERFRAEARTVAMLNHPGIAAVHDYGETDMDGEGRTAYLVMELVNGEPLNSVIKRTGRLSLRHALDMLEQTGRALQVAHAAGLVHRDVKPGNILITPTGQVKLTDFGIAKAVDAAPVTQTGMVMGTAQYIAPEQALGQDAIAASDVYSLGVVGYESLSGKRPFTGDGALTVAMKHIKETPAPLPPDVPPNVRELIDITLVKNPVIRYRNGGQFADAVAAVRAGRRPPRPNSAPTIKASPAAIPGAKRALPEPRPVTTPRNRTAAHRPPPPARRSFTSGQRALLWAAGVLGTLAIISAILIVMADRERRSVPPVEQTITDTVVPAPTPAPVTPSAWTGEYGDLTVRLTAMFPPYYGPYDSGMPR
;
A
#
# COMPACT_ATOMS: atom_id res chain seq x y z
N MET A 1 19.16 -9.37 19.70
CA MET A 1 19.80 -8.24 19.02
C MET A 1 18.95 -7.92 17.83
N SER A 2 18.08 -6.95 18.05
CA SER A 2 17.27 -6.35 17.00
C SER A 2 18.12 -5.70 15.92
N PRO A 3 17.58 -5.50 14.71
CA PRO A 3 18.27 -4.83 13.63
C PRO A 3 18.80 -3.48 14.14
N ARG A 4 20.12 -3.31 14.06
CA ARG A 4 20.81 -2.14 14.59
C ARG A 4 22.07 -1.83 13.79
N VAL A 5 22.53 -0.60 13.92
CA VAL A 5 23.76 -0.11 13.27
C VAL A 5 24.93 -1.05 13.57
N GLY A 6 25.69 -1.42 12.54
CA GLY A 6 26.88 -2.27 12.64
C GLY A 6 26.62 -3.77 12.47
N VAL A 7 25.37 -4.23 12.59
CA VAL A 7 25.01 -5.64 12.30
C VAL A 7 25.30 -5.95 10.83
N THR A 8 25.89 -7.11 10.56
CA THR A 8 26.21 -7.57 9.20
C THR A 8 25.40 -8.83 8.87
N LEU A 9 24.38 -8.67 8.04
CA LEU A 9 23.50 -9.77 7.64
C LEU A 9 24.25 -10.73 6.71
N SER A 10 24.21 -12.02 7.05
CA SER A 10 24.89 -13.11 6.32
C SER A 10 26.38 -12.81 6.01
N GLY A 11 27.06 -12.07 6.89
CA GLY A 11 28.46 -11.65 6.69
C GLY A 11 28.71 -10.73 5.50
N ARG A 12 27.66 -10.16 4.88
CA ARG A 12 27.77 -9.35 3.65
C ARG A 12 27.18 -7.96 3.77
N TYR A 13 25.95 -7.83 4.27
CA TYR A 13 25.22 -6.56 4.24
C TYR A 13 25.29 -5.88 5.59
N ARG A 14 26.18 -4.90 5.72
CA ARG A 14 26.38 -4.17 6.98
C ARG A 14 25.42 -3.00 7.10
N LEU A 15 24.51 -3.07 8.07
CA LEU A 15 23.52 -2.04 8.36
C LEU A 15 24.19 -0.77 8.90
N GLN A 16 23.83 0.39 8.36
CA GLN A 16 24.42 1.69 8.70
C GLN A 16 23.41 2.65 9.32
N ARG A 17 22.27 2.86 8.66
CA ARG A 17 21.30 3.89 9.06
C ARG A 17 19.89 3.41 8.80
N LEU A 18 19.00 3.58 9.76
CA LEU A 18 17.58 3.31 9.56
C LEU A 18 16.98 4.38 8.61
N ILE A 19 16.32 3.95 7.55
CA ILE A 19 15.65 4.83 6.57
C ILE A 19 14.18 4.98 6.94
N ALA A 20 13.50 3.85 7.18
CA ALA A 20 12.07 3.83 7.46
C ALA A 20 11.68 2.62 8.31
N THR A 21 10.58 2.77 9.05
CA THR A 21 9.93 1.69 9.78
C THR A 21 8.53 1.50 9.21
N GLY A 22 8.18 0.27 8.84
CA GLY A 22 6.86 -0.11 8.34
C GLY A 22 6.20 -1.18 9.19
N GLY A 23 4.98 -1.59 8.80
CA GLY A 23 4.23 -2.63 9.50
C GLY A 23 4.97 -3.96 9.56
N MET A 24 5.59 -4.36 8.44
CA MET A 24 6.21 -5.68 8.27
C MET A 24 7.71 -5.73 8.60
N GLY A 25 8.33 -4.59 8.86
CA GLY A 25 9.79 -4.54 8.99
C GLY A 25 10.36 -3.14 8.97
N GLN A 26 11.68 -3.09 8.84
CA GLN A 26 12.46 -1.86 8.79
C GLN A 26 13.28 -1.82 7.51
N VAL A 27 13.42 -0.64 6.91
CA VAL A 27 14.29 -0.42 5.75
C VAL A 27 15.53 0.31 6.23
N TRP A 28 16.68 -0.28 5.96
CA TRP A 28 17.99 0.20 6.37
C TRP A 28 18.83 0.56 5.16
N GLU A 29 19.62 1.61 5.28
CA GLU A 29 20.80 1.81 4.46
C GLU A 29 21.88 0.84 4.92
N ALA A 30 22.50 0.13 3.97
CA ALA A 30 23.57 -0.80 4.24
C ALA A 30 24.67 -0.71 3.17
N VAL A 31 25.83 -1.31 3.48
CA VAL A 31 26.91 -1.52 2.51
C VAL A 31 27.01 -2.99 2.17
N ASP A 32 26.98 -3.31 0.88
CA ASP A 32 27.35 -4.62 0.36
C ASP A 32 28.88 -4.74 0.37
N SER A 33 29.42 -5.49 1.34
CA SER A 33 30.87 -5.61 1.54
C SER A 33 31.60 -6.31 0.38
N ARG A 34 30.89 -7.09 -0.45
CA ARG A 34 31.50 -7.79 -1.59
C ARG A 34 31.69 -6.87 -2.80
N LEU A 35 30.72 -5.98 -3.04
CA LEU A 35 30.71 -5.09 -4.21
C LEU A 35 31.11 -3.64 -3.87
N GLY A 36 31.24 -3.28 -2.59
CA GLY A 36 31.61 -1.95 -2.15
C GLY A 36 30.55 -0.88 -2.42
N ARG A 37 29.29 -1.26 -2.63
CA ARG A 37 28.19 -0.34 -2.96
C ARG A 37 27.20 -0.19 -1.81
N ARG A 38 26.54 0.97 -1.75
CA ARG A 38 25.43 1.23 -0.84
C ARG A 38 24.14 0.61 -1.40
N VAL A 39 23.34 0.02 -0.52
CA VAL A 39 22.08 -0.66 -0.84
C VAL A 39 21.03 -0.32 0.22
N ALA A 40 19.76 -0.49 -0.13
CA ALA A 40 18.68 -0.51 0.85
C ALA A 40 18.39 -1.97 1.22
N VAL A 41 18.16 -2.25 2.50
CA VAL A 41 17.87 -3.59 3.02
C VAL A 41 16.61 -3.52 3.86
N LYS A 42 15.56 -4.21 3.39
CA LYS A 42 14.32 -4.38 4.16
C LYS A 42 14.46 -5.62 5.02
N VAL A 43 14.51 -5.44 6.34
CA VAL A 43 14.60 -6.50 7.33
C VAL A 43 13.20 -6.72 7.90
N LEU A 44 12.69 -7.95 7.81
CA LEU A 44 11.36 -8.29 8.32
C LEU A 44 11.36 -8.41 9.84
N LYS A 45 10.21 -8.11 10.48
CA LYS A 45 10.04 -8.40 11.91
C LYS A 45 10.02 -9.91 12.16
N GLN A 46 10.32 -10.30 13.39
CA GLN A 46 10.35 -11.70 13.80
C GLN A 46 9.02 -12.42 13.55
N GLU A 47 7.88 -11.78 13.84
CA GLU A 47 6.53 -12.34 13.64
C GLU A 47 6.27 -12.84 12.20
N PHE A 48 6.81 -12.14 11.19
CA PHE A 48 6.73 -12.54 9.79
C PHE A 48 7.83 -13.51 9.37
N SER A 49 9.01 -13.39 9.99
CA SER A 49 10.15 -14.26 9.68
C SER A 49 9.98 -15.68 10.23
N SER A 50 9.17 -15.84 11.29
CA SER A 50 8.83 -17.14 11.88
C SER A 50 7.72 -17.90 11.15
N ASP A 51 6.97 -17.23 10.25
CA ASP A 51 5.91 -17.86 9.46
C ASP A 51 6.48 -18.41 8.13
N PRO A 52 6.60 -19.74 7.98
CA PRO A 52 7.19 -20.33 6.78
C PRO A 52 6.38 -20.05 5.51
N GLU A 53 5.05 -19.94 5.63
CA GLU A 53 4.17 -19.68 4.49
C GLU A 53 4.35 -18.25 3.99
N PHE A 54 4.49 -17.29 4.91
CA PHE A 54 4.83 -15.92 4.60
C PHE A 54 6.21 -15.80 3.94
N VAL A 55 7.23 -16.46 4.51
CA VAL A 55 8.61 -16.40 4.00
C VAL A 55 8.72 -16.97 2.58
N GLU A 56 8.09 -18.11 2.29
CA GLU A 56 8.07 -18.69 0.94
C GLU A 56 7.40 -17.76 -0.08
N ARG A 57 6.26 -17.14 0.27
CA ARG A 57 5.62 -16.14 -0.59
C ARG A 57 6.50 -14.92 -0.79
N PHE A 58 7.09 -14.41 0.30
CA PHE A 58 7.98 -13.25 0.25
C PHE A 58 9.16 -13.51 -0.68
N ARG A 59 9.74 -14.71 -0.63
CA ARG A 59 10.79 -15.18 -1.53
C ARG A 59 10.33 -15.30 -2.98
N ALA A 60 9.14 -15.84 -3.23
CA ALA A 60 8.58 -15.99 -4.58
C ALA A 60 8.29 -14.62 -5.23
N GLU A 61 7.71 -13.69 -4.48
CA GLU A 61 7.43 -12.33 -4.96
C GLU A 61 8.74 -11.55 -5.16
N ALA A 62 9.71 -11.66 -4.25
CA ALA A 62 11.05 -11.06 -4.41
C ALA A 62 11.75 -11.50 -5.70
N ARG A 63 11.68 -12.79 -6.04
CA ARG A 63 12.23 -13.32 -7.31
C ARG A 63 11.54 -12.73 -8.53
N THR A 64 10.21 -12.60 -8.48
CA THR A 64 9.43 -12.03 -9.58
C THR A 64 9.78 -10.56 -9.79
N VAL A 65 9.89 -9.78 -8.70
CA VAL A 65 10.30 -8.37 -8.76
C VAL A 65 11.74 -8.22 -9.27
N ALA A 66 12.66 -9.12 -8.87
CA ALA A 66 14.05 -9.11 -9.34
C ALA A 66 14.19 -9.33 -10.86
N MET A 67 13.19 -9.92 -11.52
CA MET A 67 13.17 -10.08 -12.98
C MET A 67 12.70 -8.81 -13.70
N LEU A 68 12.12 -7.84 -12.99
CA LEU A 68 11.65 -6.59 -13.59
C LEU A 68 12.83 -5.63 -13.79
N ASN A 69 13.15 -5.33 -15.05
CA ASN A 69 14.14 -4.32 -15.40
C ASN A 69 13.44 -3.09 -15.99
N HIS A 70 13.32 -2.03 -15.20
CA HIS A 70 12.76 -0.77 -15.65
C HIS A 70 13.30 0.40 -14.81
N PRO A 71 13.68 1.54 -15.41
CA PRO A 71 14.23 2.67 -14.68
C PRO A 71 13.27 3.23 -13.62
N GLY A 72 11.96 3.09 -13.81
CA GLY A 72 10.94 3.51 -12.84
C GLY A 72 10.62 2.52 -11.72
N ILE A 73 11.30 1.38 -11.65
CA ILE A 73 11.17 0.38 -10.57
C ILE A 73 12.50 0.32 -9.82
N ALA A 74 12.47 0.37 -8.49
CA ALA A 74 13.66 0.15 -7.69
C ALA A 74 14.08 -1.32 -7.82
N ALA A 75 15.33 -1.55 -8.26
CA ALA A 75 15.80 -2.91 -8.53
C ALA A 75 15.91 -3.74 -7.23
N VAL A 76 15.51 -5.01 -7.29
CA VAL A 76 15.81 -5.99 -6.25
C VAL A 76 17.12 -6.69 -6.62
N HIS A 77 18.06 -6.75 -5.68
CA HIS A 77 19.40 -7.28 -5.89
C HIS A 77 19.60 -8.66 -5.30
N ASP A 78 19.05 -8.91 -4.12
CA ASP A 78 19.28 -10.16 -3.40
C ASP A 78 18.18 -10.42 -2.36
N TYR A 79 18.07 -11.67 -1.93
CA TYR A 79 17.22 -12.10 -0.84
C TYR A 79 18.03 -13.04 0.06
N GLY A 80 17.85 -12.93 1.37
CA GLY A 80 18.49 -13.84 2.30
C GLY A 80 17.76 -13.99 3.62
N GLU A 81 18.19 -15.00 4.36
CA GLU A 81 17.78 -15.29 5.72
C GLU A 81 19.06 -15.40 6.56
N THR A 82 19.04 -14.87 7.77
CA THR A 82 20.14 -14.99 8.71
C THR A 82 19.59 -15.18 10.11
N ASP A 83 20.24 -16.03 10.90
CA ASP A 83 19.97 -16.05 12.32
C ASP A 83 20.55 -14.78 12.95
N MET A 84 19.71 -14.07 13.71
CA MET A 84 20.13 -12.94 14.52
C MET A 84 20.01 -13.32 15.99
N ASP A 85 21.09 -13.12 16.74
CA ASP A 85 21.17 -13.47 18.16
C ASP A 85 19.95 -12.91 18.90
N GLY A 86 19.07 -13.74 19.45
CA GLY A 86 17.89 -13.29 20.22
C GLY A 86 16.67 -12.83 19.42
N GLU A 87 16.69 -12.86 18.08
CA GLU A 87 15.47 -12.73 17.24
C GLU A 87 15.25 -13.97 16.35
N GLY A 88 16.16 -14.94 16.38
CA GLY A 88 16.08 -16.14 15.57
C GLY A 88 16.27 -15.83 14.09
N ARG A 89 15.66 -16.66 13.23
CA ARG A 89 15.78 -16.50 11.79
C ARG A 89 15.07 -15.24 11.33
N THR A 90 15.80 -14.34 10.68
CA THR A 90 15.29 -13.09 10.13
C THR A 90 15.48 -13.05 8.62
N ALA A 91 14.39 -12.85 7.88
CA ALA A 91 14.42 -12.68 6.44
C ALA A 91 14.68 -11.22 6.06
N TYR A 92 15.43 -11.01 4.98
CA TYR A 92 15.75 -9.68 4.46
C TYR A 92 15.76 -9.63 2.93
N LEU A 93 15.47 -8.44 2.39
CA LEU A 93 15.47 -8.16 0.96
C LEU A 93 16.39 -6.98 0.65
N VAL A 94 17.32 -7.19 -0.27
CA VAL A 94 18.30 -6.19 -0.69
C VAL A 94 17.82 -5.55 -1.98
N MET A 95 17.78 -4.22 -2.01
CA MET A 95 17.25 -3.44 -3.11
C MET A 95 18.11 -2.21 -3.40
N GLU A 96 17.84 -1.57 -4.53
CA GLU A 96 18.41 -0.30 -4.95
C GLU A 96 18.22 0.75 -3.85
N LEU A 97 19.31 1.39 -3.42
CA LEU A 97 19.24 2.57 -2.58
C LEU A 97 18.91 3.79 -3.44
N VAL A 98 17.62 4.08 -3.58
CA VAL A 98 17.16 5.24 -4.37
C VAL A 98 17.49 6.54 -3.64
N ASN A 99 18.23 7.42 -4.30
CA ASN A 99 18.40 8.80 -3.85
C ASN A 99 17.19 9.64 -4.29
N GLY A 100 16.12 9.62 -3.49
CA GLY A 100 14.88 10.34 -3.76
C GLY A 100 14.06 10.60 -2.51
N GLU A 101 13.14 11.56 -2.62
CA GLU A 101 12.17 11.91 -1.57
C GLU A 101 10.85 11.17 -1.84
N PRO A 102 10.23 10.51 -0.84
CA PRO A 102 8.93 9.88 -1.03
C PRO A 102 7.84 10.93 -1.24
N LEU A 103 6.90 10.65 -2.14
CA LEU A 103 5.89 11.61 -2.58
C LEU A 103 5.01 12.11 -1.44
N ASN A 104 4.77 11.33 -0.38
CA ASN A 104 4.07 11.80 0.82
C ASN A 104 4.78 13.00 1.48
N SER A 105 6.11 13.01 1.51
CA SER A 105 6.91 14.08 2.08
C SER A 105 6.90 15.30 1.17
N VAL A 106 6.97 15.07 -0.15
CA VAL A 106 6.83 16.12 -1.16
C VAL A 106 5.47 16.82 -1.04
N ILE A 107 4.36 16.06 -0.98
CA ILE A 107 3.00 16.60 -0.82
C ILE A 107 2.87 17.33 0.53
N LYS A 108 3.38 16.75 1.62
CA LYS A 108 3.34 17.40 2.94
C LYS A 108 4.03 18.78 2.94
N ARG A 109 5.14 18.92 2.20
CA ARG A 109 5.89 20.17 2.09
C ARG A 109 5.26 21.18 1.12
N THR A 110 4.67 20.71 0.03
CA THR A 110 4.15 21.56 -1.05
C THR A 110 2.64 21.83 -0.97
N GLY A 111 1.91 21.07 -0.15
CA GLY A 111 0.45 21.03 -0.10
C GLY A 111 -0.12 20.26 -1.28
N ARG A 112 0.10 20.77 -2.51
CA ARG A 112 -0.28 20.11 -3.77
C ARG A 112 0.83 20.29 -4.81
N LEU A 113 0.92 19.35 -5.76
CA LEU A 113 1.82 19.47 -6.90
C LEU A 113 1.26 20.42 -7.96
N SER A 114 2.15 20.99 -8.77
CA SER A 114 1.73 21.65 -10.00
C SER A 114 1.11 20.63 -10.96
N LEU A 115 0.17 21.08 -11.80
CA LEU A 115 -0.48 20.19 -12.77
C LEU A 115 0.54 19.44 -13.64
N ARG A 116 1.59 20.14 -14.08
CA ARG A 116 2.68 19.56 -14.87
C ARG A 116 3.37 18.42 -14.13
N HIS A 117 3.77 18.64 -12.87
CA HIS A 117 4.48 17.62 -12.10
C HIS A 117 3.58 16.44 -11.70
N ALA A 118 2.30 16.71 -11.38
CA ALA A 118 1.34 15.66 -11.07
C ALA A 118 1.12 14.71 -12.26
N LEU A 119 0.83 15.26 -13.45
CA LEU A 119 0.62 14.45 -14.66
C LEU A 119 1.89 13.70 -15.07
N ASP A 120 3.06 14.34 -14.97
CA ASP A 120 4.32 13.68 -15.30
C ASP A 120 4.59 12.48 -14.37
N MET A 121 4.42 12.65 -13.06
CA MET A 121 4.57 11.56 -12.09
C MET A 121 3.54 10.44 -12.32
N LEU A 122 2.27 10.77 -12.61
CA LEU A 122 1.23 9.78 -12.89
C LEU A 122 1.55 8.95 -14.13
N GLU A 123 2.03 9.59 -15.19
CA GLU A 123 2.45 8.88 -16.40
C GLU A 123 3.64 7.95 -16.12
N GLN A 124 4.70 8.46 -15.50
CA GLN A 124 5.89 7.66 -15.16
C GLN A 124 5.54 6.47 -14.27
N THR A 125 4.69 6.68 -13.27
CA THR A 125 4.22 5.62 -12.36
C THR A 125 3.39 4.58 -13.12
N GLY A 126 2.47 5.01 -13.99
CA GLY A 126 1.67 4.11 -14.82
C GLY A 126 2.52 3.25 -15.75
N ARG A 127 3.56 3.83 -16.37
CA ARG A 127 4.53 3.09 -17.19
C ARG A 127 5.32 2.07 -16.37
N ALA A 128 5.77 2.43 -15.18
CA ALA A 128 6.47 1.51 -14.29
C ALA A 128 5.56 0.35 -13.84
N LEU A 129 4.33 0.64 -13.40
CA LEU A 129 3.35 -0.39 -13.05
C LEU A 129 3.03 -1.31 -14.22
N GLN A 130 3.00 -0.79 -15.46
CA GLN A 130 2.75 -1.62 -16.64
C GLN A 130 3.78 -2.73 -16.81
N VAL A 131 5.05 -2.49 -16.47
CA VAL A 131 6.09 -3.52 -16.55
C VAL A 131 5.77 -4.68 -15.60
N ALA A 132 5.34 -4.38 -14.37
CA ALA A 132 4.89 -5.39 -13.43
C ALA A 132 3.62 -6.12 -13.92
N HIS A 133 2.62 -5.37 -14.39
CA HIS A 133 1.37 -5.94 -14.88
C HIS A 133 1.57 -6.87 -16.09
N ALA A 134 2.49 -6.53 -17.00
CA ALA A 134 2.84 -7.38 -18.14
C ALA A 134 3.51 -8.69 -17.70
N ALA A 135 4.21 -8.69 -16.57
CA ALA A 135 4.79 -9.87 -15.95
C ALA A 135 3.80 -10.63 -15.03
N GLY A 136 2.53 -10.22 -14.99
CA GLY A 136 1.50 -10.84 -14.13
C GLY A 136 1.59 -10.44 -12.66
N LEU A 137 2.38 -9.42 -12.32
CA LEU A 137 2.53 -8.92 -10.96
C LEU A 137 1.62 -7.69 -10.73
N VAL A 138 1.01 -7.63 -9.55
CA VAL A 138 0.23 -6.49 -9.05
C VAL A 138 0.95 -5.92 -7.83
N HIS A 139 1.08 -4.61 -7.72
CA HIS A 139 1.80 -3.94 -6.65
C HIS A 139 1.05 -3.99 -5.32
N ARG A 140 -0.29 -3.90 -5.30
CA ARG A 140 -1.18 -4.05 -4.11
C ARG A 140 -1.05 -2.99 -3.01
N ASP A 141 -0.09 -2.08 -3.13
CA ASP A 141 0.21 -1.04 -2.13
C ASP A 141 0.69 0.25 -2.78
N VAL A 142 0.07 0.65 -3.90
CA VAL A 142 0.37 1.93 -4.53
C VAL A 142 -0.09 3.06 -3.60
N LYS A 143 0.85 3.85 -3.12
CA LYS A 143 0.64 5.00 -2.24
C LYS A 143 1.82 5.97 -2.33
N PRO A 144 1.68 7.23 -1.88
CA PRO A 144 2.75 8.22 -2.03
C PRO A 144 4.05 7.84 -1.29
N GLY A 145 3.96 7.04 -0.22
CA GLY A 145 5.15 6.53 0.48
C GLY A 145 6.00 5.54 -0.33
N ASN A 146 5.42 4.90 -1.35
CA ASN A 146 6.08 3.91 -2.21
C ASN A 146 6.45 4.49 -3.59
N ILE A 147 6.24 5.79 -3.79
CA ILE A 147 6.58 6.54 -5.01
C ILE A 147 7.68 7.52 -4.63
N LEU A 148 8.93 7.20 -4.96
CA LEU A 148 10.07 8.08 -4.71
C LEU A 148 10.30 9.00 -5.92
N ILE A 149 10.57 10.27 -5.64
CA ILE A 149 10.93 11.27 -6.64
C ILE A 149 12.41 11.61 -6.47
N THR A 150 13.21 11.33 -7.48
CA THR A 150 14.63 11.68 -7.48
C THR A 150 14.83 13.19 -7.72
N PRO A 151 16.00 13.76 -7.40
CA PRO A 151 16.32 15.16 -7.71
C PRO A 151 16.19 15.52 -9.21
N THR A 152 16.29 14.53 -10.10
CA THR A 152 16.12 14.72 -11.55
C THR A 152 14.66 14.68 -12.02
N GLY A 153 13.70 14.44 -11.12
CA GLY A 153 12.29 14.30 -11.43
C GLY A 153 11.88 12.90 -11.88
N GLN A 154 12.80 11.93 -11.89
CA GLN A 154 12.45 10.54 -12.18
C GLN A 154 11.69 9.89 -11.02
N VAL A 155 10.62 9.17 -11.34
CA VAL A 155 9.86 8.35 -10.40
C VAL A 155 10.52 6.97 -10.22
N LYS A 156 10.57 6.49 -8.98
CA LYS A 156 10.98 5.13 -8.61
C LYS A 156 9.92 4.48 -7.72
N LEU A 157 9.35 3.37 -8.17
CA LEU A 157 8.45 2.54 -7.37
C LEU A 157 9.24 1.62 -6.45
N THR A 158 8.84 1.58 -5.18
CA THR A 158 9.42 0.71 -4.15
C THR A 158 8.35 -0.17 -3.51
N ASP A 159 8.78 -1.20 -2.75
CA ASP A 159 7.89 -1.98 -1.90
C ASP A 159 6.68 -2.60 -2.64
N PHE A 160 6.95 -3.46 -3.63
CA PHE A 160 5.98 -4.25 -4.39
C PHE A 160 5.17 -5.23 -3.54
N GLY A 161 4.38 -4.75 -2.58
CA GLY A 161 3.33 -5.51 -1.88
C GLY A 161 3.70 -6.92 -1.39
N ILE A 162 5.00 -7.21 -1.18
CA ILE A 162 5.65 -8.54 -1.21
C ILE A 162 5.05 -9.53 -0.18
N ALA A 163 4.23 -8.99 0.72
CA ALA A 163 3.76 -9.56 1.95
C ALA A 163 2.24 -9.40 2.18
N LYS A 164 1.52 -8.66 1.31
CA LYS A 164 0.09 -8.36 1.52
C LYS A 164 -0.87 -9.49 1.14
N ALA A 165 -0.35 -10.62 0.65
CA ALA A 165 -1.18 -11.79 0.30
C ALA A 165 -1.77 -12.50 1.53
N VAL A 166 -1.23 -12.27 2.73
CA VAL A 166 -1.60 -13.02 3.95
C VAL A 166 -2.67 -12.30 4.80
N ASP A 167 -2.76 -10.97 4.71
CA ASP A 167 -3.65 -10.16 5.58
C ASP A 167 -5.01 -9.81 4.96
N ALA A 168 -5.38 -10.41 3.83
CA ALA A 168 -6.64 -10.10 3.14
C ALA A 168 -7.87 -10.74 3.80
N ALA A 169 -7.92 -10.81 5.13
CA ALA A 169 -9.22 -10.93 5.78
C ALA A 169 -10.03 -9.67 5.39
N PRO A 170 -11.26 -9.82 4.86
CA PRO A 170 -12.05 -8.67 4.45
C PRO A 170 -12.10 -7.65 5.58
N VAL A 171 -11.83 -6.38 5.27
CA VAL A 171 -11.86 -5.28 6.25
C VAL A 171 -13.20 -5.27 7.03
N THR A 172 -14.26 -5.74 6.36
CA THR A 172 -15.61 -5.89 6.89
C THR A 172 -15.80 -7.05 7.89
N GLN A 173 -14.94 -8.08 7.88
CA GLN A 173 -15.08 -9.27 8.73
C GLN A 173 -14.24 -9.21 10.01
N THR A 174 -13.05 -8.61 9.97
CA THR A 174 -12.15 -8.57 11.13
C THR A 174 -12.17 -7.24 11.89
N GLY A 175 -12.77 -6.19 11.32
CA GLY A 175 -12.77 -4.83 11.90
C GLY A 175 -11.38 -4.18 12.00
N MET A 176 -10.31 -4.92 11.72
CA MET A 176 -8.92 -4.48 11.76
C MET A 176 -8.40 -4.31 10.33
N VAL A 177 -8.01 -3.09 9.98
CA VAL A 177 -7.23 -2.85 8.76
C VAL A 177 -5.76 -2.93 9.13
N MET A 178 -5.07 -3.95 8.64
CA MET A 178 -3.61 -4.01 8.73
C MET A 178 -3.01 -3.09 7.64
N GLY A 179 -2.93 -1.78 7.93
CA GLY A 179 -2.26 -0.79 7.07
C GLY A 179 -3.07 0.47 6.76
N THR A 180 -2.55 1.28 5.83
CA THR A 180 -3.10 2.58 5.45
C THR A 180 -4.27 2.41 4.48
N ALA A 181 -5.51 2.31 4.98
CA ALA A 181 -6.76 2.23 4.18
C ALA A 181 -6.98 3.41 3.20
N GLN A 182 -6.14 4.43 3.24
CA GLN A 182 -6.33 5.71 2.54
C GLN A 182 -6.20 5.62 1.01
N TYR A 183 -5.65 4.52 0.49
CA TYR A 183 -5.42 4.30 -0.95
C TYR A 183 -5.92 2.93 -1.41
N ILE A 184 -6.67 2.21 -0.58
CA ILE A 184 -7.12 0.84 -0.89
C ILE A 184 -8.14 0.84 -2.03
N ALA A 185 -8.03 -0.10 -2.96
CA ALA A 185 -9.05 -0.27 -3.98
C ALA A 185 -10.34 -0.87 -3.38
N PRO A 186 -11.54 -0.55 -3.91
CA PRO A 186 -12.82 -1.03 -3.37
C PRO A 186 -12.90 -2.56 -3.30
N GLU A 187 -12.46 -3.24 -4.35
CA GLU A 187 -12.42 -4.69 -4.42
C GLU A 187 -11.47 -5.31 -3.37
N GLN A 188 -10.33 -4.67 -3.10
CA GLN A 188 -9.38 -5.12 -2.06
C GLN A 188 -9.99 -4.93 -0.65
N ALA A 189 -10.70 -3.82 -0.42
CA ALA A 189 -11.39 -3.60 0.85
C ALA A 189 -12.52 -4.63 1.10
N LEU A 190 -13.10 -5.17 0.03
CA LEU A 190 -14.07 -6.27 0.06
C LEU A 190 -13.41 -7.65 0.22
N GLY A 191 -12.07 -7.73 0.27
CA GLY A 191 -11.33 -8.99 0.36
C GLY A 191 -11.21 -9.75 -0.97
N GLN A 192 -11.48 -9.10 -2.10
CA GLN A 192 -11.23 -9.68 -3.41
C GLN A 192 -9.76 -9.54 -3.78
N ASP A 193 -9.26 -10.45 -4.61
CA ASP A 193 -7.89 -10.40 -5.10
C ASP A 193 -7.62 -9.10 -5.86
N ALA A 194 -6.49 -8.48 -5.53
CA ALA A 194 -6.02 -7.30 -6.23
C ALA A 194 -5.64 -7.67 -7.67
N ILE A 195 -6.04 -6.81 -8.61
CA ILE A 195 -5.72 -6.92 -10.04
C ILE A 195 -5.00 -5.65 -10.50
N ALA A 196 -4.48 -5.62 -11.74
CA ALA A 196 -3.81 -4.44 -12.29
C ALA A 196 -4.69 -3.16 -12.24
N ALA A 197 -6.01 -3.31 -12.39
CA ALA A 197 -6.94 -2.20 -12.25
C ALA A 197 -7.05 -1.67 -10.81
N SER A 198 -6.70 -2.48 -9.78
CA SER A 198 -6.64 -2.06 -8.38
C SER A 198 -5.52 -1.05 -8.17
N ASP A 199 -4.33 -1.33 -8.73
CA ASP A 199 -3.20 -0.39 -8.70
C ASP A 199 -3.52 0.92 -9.43
N VAL A 200 -4.27 0.86 -10.54
CA VAL A 200 -4.76 2.04 -11.25
C VAL A 200 -5.70 2.88 -10.37
N TYR A 201 -6.59 2.26 -9.61
CA TYR A 201 -7.45 2.97 -8.68
C TYR A 201 -6.63 3.68 -7.60
N SER A 202 -5.72 2.96 -6.95
CA SER A 202 -4.83 3.51 -5.93
C SER A 202 -3.97 4.65 -6.46
N LEU A 203 -3.46 4.54 -7.70
CA LEU A 203 -2.76 5.63 -8.38
C LEU A 203 -3.68 6.81 -8.69
N GLY A 204 -4.95 6.56 -8.99
CA GLY A 204 -5.99 7.60 -9.09
C GLY A 204 -6.18 8.37 -7.79
N VAL A 205 -6.17 7.68 -6.64
CA VAL A 205 -6.23 8.31 -5.31
C VAL A 205 -4.98 9.17 -5.06
N VAL A 206 -3.79 8.67 -5.42
CA VAL A 206 -2.54 9.45 -5.38
C VAL A 206 -2.63 10.69 -6.27
N GLY A 207 -3.18 10.56 -7.47
CA GLY A 207 -3.40 11.67 -8.40
C GLY A 207 -4.36 12.72 -7.83
N TYR A 208 -5.46 12.28 -7.23
CA TYR A 208 -6.41 13.15 -6.55
C TYR A 208 -5.75 13.99 -5.45
N GLU A 209 -4.99 13.34 -4.57
CA GLU A 209 -4.28 14.02 -3.47
C GLU A 209 -3.19 14.95 -4.01
N SER A 210 -2.44 14.51 -5.02
CA SER A 210 -1.39 15.33 -5.64
C SER A 210 -1.94 16.61 -6.26
N LEU A 211 -3.16 16.58 -6.81
CA LEU A 211 -3.78 17.72 -7.49
C LEU A 211 -4.56 18.65 -6.55
N SER A 212 -5.23 18.10 -5.53
CA SER A 212 -6.07 18.87 -4.61
C SER A 212 -5.38 19.22 -3.29
N GLY A 213 -4.30 18.53 -2.96
CA GLY A 213 -3.61 18.57 -1.67
C GLY A 213 -4.35 17.86 -0.53
N LYS A 214 -5.45 17.16 -0.83
CA LYS A 214 -6.24 16.41 0.15
C LYS A 214 -6.63 15.05 -0.42
N ARG A 215 -6.70 14.03 0.43
CA ARG A 215 -7.21 12.71 0.03
C ARG A 215 -8.71 12.77 -0.25
N PRO A 216 -9.24 11.94 -1.17
CA PRO A 216 -10.66 11.93 -1.51
C PRO A 216 -11.53 11.46 -0.35
N PHE A 217 -11.00 10.59 0.52
CA PHE A 217 -11.70 10.07 1.69
C PHE A 217 -10.83 10.18 2.94
N THR A 218 -11.44 10.64 4.02
CA THR A 218 -10.85 10.73 5.37
C THR A 218 -11.85 10.22 6.40
N GLY A 219 -11.36 9.85 7.59
CA GLY A 219 -12.18 9.37 8.71
C GLY A 219 -11.30 8.96 9.87
N ASP A 220 -11.91 8.83 11.05
CA ASP A 220 -11.21 8.60 12.33
C ASP A 220 -10.61 7.19 12.46
N GLY A 221 -11.00 6.28 11.57
CA GLY A 221 -10.51 4.90 11.55
C GLY A 221 -10.29 4.36 10.14
N ALA A 222 -9.39 3.40 10.02
CA ALA A 222 -9.07 2.76 8.75
C ALA A 222 -10.28 2.02 8.14
N LEU A 223 -11.11 1.38 8.98
CA LEU A 223 -12.38 0.77 8.56
C LEU A 223 -13.31 1.82 7.94
N THR A 224 -13.49 2.97 8.58
CA THR A 224 -14.32 4.07 8.06
C THR A 224 -13.85 4.49 6.67
N VAL A 225 -12.55 4.71 6.48
CA VAL A 225 -11.99 5.12 5.19
C VAL A 225 -12.16 4.03 4.13
N ALA A 226 -11.94 2.75 4.48
CA ALA A 226 -12.16 1.64 3.56
C ALA A 226 -13.64 1.55 3.10
N MET A 227 -14.59 1.75 4.01
CA MET A 227 -16.02 1.78 3.68
C MET A 227 -16.37 2.94 2.73
N LYS A 228 -15.71 4.10 2.86
CA LYS A 228 -15.86 5.21 1.91
C LYS A 228 -15.34 4.83 0.52
N HIS A 229 -14.20 4.15 0.44
CA HIS A 229 -13.71 3.62 -0.84
C HIS A 229 -14.73 2.67 -1.49
N ILE A 230 -15.46 1.86 -0.72
CA ILE A 230 -16.50 0.96 -1.25
C ILE A 230 -17.75 1.72 -1.69
N LYS A 231 -18.26 2.65 -0.87
CA LYS A 231 -19.63 3.18 -1.00
C LYS A 231 -19.71 4.61 -1.52
N GLU A 232 -18.80 5.50 -1.13
CA GLU A 232 -18.93 6.94 -1.36
C GLU A 232 -18.28 7.36 -2.69
N THR A 233 -18.90 8.32 -3.37
CA THR A 233 -18.29 8.99 -4.52
C THR A 233 -17.31 10.04 -4.00
N PRO A 234 -16.07 10.14 -4.56
CA PRO A 234 -15.12 11.16 -4.13
C PRO A 234 -15.68 12.56 -4.40
N ALA A 235 -15.37 13.51 -3.51
CA ALA A 235 -15.72 14.92 -3.75
C ALA A 235 -15.06 15.41 -5.05
N PRO A 236 -15.71 16.28 -5.84
CA PRO A 236 -15.14 16.75 -7.09
C PRO A 236 -13.81 17.47 -6.84
N LEU A 237 -12.84 17.25 -7.74
CA LEU A 237 -11.60 18.00 -7.73
C LEU A 237 -11.88 19.52 -7.86
N PRO A 238 -11.01 20.38 -7.28
CA PRO A 238 -11.15 21.83 -7.36
C PRO A 238 -11.37 22.35 -8.80
N PRO A 239 -12.18 23.42 -8.98
CA PRO A 239 -12.56 23.91 -10.31
C PRO A 239 -11.39 24.51 -11.11
N ASP A 240 -10.29 24.87 -10.44
CA ASP A 240 -9.03 25.29 -11.09
C ASP A 240 -8.27 24.13 -11.76
N VAL A 241 -8.64 22.87 -11.47
CA VAL A 241 -8.13 21.70 -12.19
C VAL A 241 -8.86 21.56 -13.54
N PRO A 242 -8.13 21.48 -14.68
CA PRO A 242 -8.77 21.42 -16.00
C PRO A 242 -9.74 20.24 -16.16
N PRO A 243 -10.84 20.39 -16.92
CA PRO A 243 -11.87 19.35 -17.07
C PRO A 243 -11.33 17.99 -17.50
N ASN A 244 -10.40 17.95 -18.46
CA ASN A 244 -9.79 16.70 -18.94
C ASN A 244 -9.02 15.96 -17.84
N VAL A 245 -8.42 16.71 -16.90
CA VAL A 245 -7.66 16.16 -15.77
C VAL A 245 -8.62 15.63 -14.71
N ARG A 246 -9.70 16.39 -14.43
CA ARG A 246 -10.75 15.92 -13.52
C ARG A 246 -11.40 14.63 -14.03
N GLU A 247 -11.77 14.61 -15.30
CA GLU A 247 -12.33 13.41 -15.94
C GLU A 247 -11.37 12.21 -15.89
N LEU A 248 -10.07 12.43 -16.11
CA LEU A 248 -9.06 11.37 -16.02
C LEU A 248 -9.05 10.74 -14.62
N ILE A 249 -9.05 11.54 -13.56
CA ILE A 249 -9.06 11.05 -12.17
C ILE A 249 -10.41 10.38 -11.86
N ASP A 250 -11.53 10.97 -12.27
CA ASP A 250 -12.86 10.38 -12.06
C ASP A 250 -12.98 8.98 -12.67
N ILE A 251 -12.46 8.78 -13.90
CA ILE A 251 -12.41 7.47 -14.56
C ILE A 251 -11.62 6.45 -13.72
N THR A 252 -10.50 6.85 -13.10
CA THR A 252 -9.71 5.93 -12.26
C THR A 252 -10.35 5.61 -10.92
N LEU A 253 -11.19 6.51 -10.38
CA LEU A 253 -11.83 6.35 -9.07
C LEU A 253 -13.20 5.68 -9.12
N VAL A 254 -13.60 5.17 -10.28
CA VAL A 254 -14.82 4.37 -10.41
C VAL A 254 -14.69 3.06 -9.62
N LYS A 255 -15.79 2.65 -8.97
CA LYS A 255 -15.79 1.51 -8.04
C LYS A 255 -15.60 0.16 -8.73
N ASN A 256 -16.26 -0.05 -9.86
CA ASN A 256 -16.16 -1.29 -10.61
C ASN A 256 -14.81 -1.34 -11.37
N PRO A 257 -13.93 -2.32 -11.12
CA PRO A 257 -12.64 -2.43 -11.79
C PRO A 257 -12.73 -2.53 -13.32
N VAL A 258 -13.80 -3.13 -13.86
CA VAL A 258 -13.94 -3.42 -15.29
C VAL A 258 -14.10 -2.15 -16.13
N ILE A 259 -14.60 -1.07 -15.53
CA ILE A 259 -14.83 0.20 -16.21
C ILE A 259 -13.69 1.22 -16.02
N ARG A 260 -12.66 0.87 -15.24
CA ARG A 260 -11.41 1.64 -15.14
C ARG A 260 -10.47 1.28 -16.29
N TYR A 261 -9.34 1.99 -16.39
CA TYR A 261 -8.24 1.51 -17.23
C TYR A 261 -7.75 0.16 -16.72
N ARG A 262 -7.56 -0.79 -17.63
CA ARG A 262 -7.28 -2.19 -17.32
C ARG A 262 -5.94 -2.39 -16.62
N ASN A 263 -4.97 -1.54 -16.92
CA ASN A 263 -3.60 -1.62 -16.42
C ASN A 263 -2.91 -0.25 -16.46
N GLY A 264 -1.72 -0.19 -15.85
CA GLY A 264 -0.89 1.01 -15.79
C GLY A 264 -0.55 1.60 -17.16
N GLY A 265 -0.40 0.77 -18.21
CA GLY A 265 -0.05 1.25 -19.55
C GLY A 265 -1.18 2.05 -20.18
N GLN A 266 -2.40 1.53 -20.14
CA GLN A 266 -3.58 2.23 -20.64
C GLN A 266 -3.85 3.52 -19.86
N PHE A 267 -3.62 3.52 -18.54
CA PHE A 267 -3.69 4.72 -17.74
C PHE A 267 -2.62 5.74 -18.15
N ALA A 268 -1.37 5.33 -18.33
CA ALA A 268 -0.28 6.22 -18.75
C ALA A 268 -0.54 6.83 -20.14
N ASP A 269 -1.09 6.06 -21.08
CA ASP A 269 -1.50 6.57 -22.40
C ASP A 269 -2.61 7.63 -22.27
N ALA A 270 -3.54 7.44 -21.34
CA ALA A 270 -4.57 8.42 -21.04
C ALA A 270 -4.01 9.70 -20.42
N VAL A 271 -3.06 9.59 -19.50
CA VAL A 271 -2.33 10.74 -18.93
C VAL A 271 -1.62 11.50 -20.04
N ALA A 272 -0.91 10.80 -20.94
CA ALA A 272 -0.22 11.41 -22.07
C ALA A 272 -1.19 12.16 -23.02
N ALA A 273 -2.39 11.62 -23.25
CA ALA A 273 -3.42 12.31 -24.03
C ALA A 273 -3.85 13.63 -23.37
N VAL A 274 -4.06 13.63 -22.04
CA VAL A 274 -4.42 14.82 -21.27
C VAL A 274 -3.29 15.85 -21.24
N ARG A 275 -2.04 15.41 -21.10
CA ARG A 275 -0.85 16.29 -21.21
C ARG A 275 -0.78 16.98 -22.57
N ALA A 276 -1.22 16.31 -23.63
CA ALA A 276 -1.33 16.86 -24.98
C ALA A 276 -2.60 17.70 -25.23
N GLY A 277 -3.35 18.04 -24.17
CA GLY A 277 -4.57 18.86 -24.26
C GLY A 277 -5.81 18.12 -24.77
N ARG A 278 -5.73 16.79 -24.96
CA ARG A 278 -6.86 15.97 -25.43
C ARG A 278 -7.68 15.45 -24.26
N ARG A 279 -8.94 15.10 -24.52
CA ARG A 279 -9.77 14.37 -23.57
C ARG A 279 -9.16 12.98 -23.30
N PRO A 280 -9.19 12.46 -22.05
CA PRO A 280 -8.73 11.10 -21.79
C PRO A 280 -9.53 10.07 -22.61
N PRO A 281 -8.88 9.06 -23.21
CA PRO A 281 -9.56 8.00 -23.94
C PRO A 281 -10.45 7.20 -23.00
N ARG A 282 -11.64 6.81 -23.46
CA ARG A 282 -12.54 5.98 -22.65
C ARG A 282 -11.92 4.59 -22.45
N PRO A 283 -11.96 4.04 -21.22
CA PRO A 283 -11.56 2.66 -20.97
C PRO A 283 -12.30 1.68 -21.90
N ASN A 284 -11.62 0.61 -22.30
CA ASN A 284 -12.12 -0.43 -23.21
C ASN A 284 -12.60 0.04 -24.60
N SER A 285 -12.29 1.27 -25.02
CA SER A 285 -12.48 1.64 -26.42
C SER A 285 -11.46 0.88 -27.26
N ALA A 286 -11.93 0.02 -28.16
CA ALA A 286 -11.05 -0.65 -29.11
C ALA A 286 -10.22 0.41 -29.86
N PRO A 287 -8.91 0.16 -30.09
CA PRO A 287 -8.12 1.08 -30.89
C PRO A 287 -8.79 1.20 -32.25
N THR A 288 -9.32 2.39 -32.56
CA THR A 288 -9.76 2.70 -33.91
C THR A 288 -8.49 2.81 -34.74
N ILE A 289 -8.03 1.70 -35.30
CA ILE A 289 -7.08 1.74 -36.41
C ILE A 289 -7.82 2.50 -37.51
N LYS A 290 -7.57 3.81 -37.62
CA LYS A 290 -7.94 4.57 -38.80
C LYS A 290 -7.04 4.07 -39.93
N ALA A 291 -7.46 2.98 -40.57
CA ALA A 291 -6.95 2.64 -41.88
C ALA A 291 -7.31 3.82 -42.79
N SER A 292 -6.31 4.62 -43.17
CA SER A 292 -6.48 5.55 -44.27
C SER A 292 -6.78 4.71 -45.51
N PRO A 293 -7.84 4.98 -46.29
CA PRO A 293 -8.03 4.29 -47.55
C PRO A 293 -6.93 4.78 -48.49
N ALA A 294 -5.91 3.94 -48.68
CA ALA A 294 -4.95 4.14 -49.75
C ALA A 294 -5.73 4.08 -51.07
N ALA A 295 -5.67 5.19 -51.81
CA ALA A 295 -6.23 5.29 -53.15
C ALA A 295 -5.68 4.17 -54.04
N ILE A 296 -6.56 3.40 -54.67
CA ILE A 296 -6.22 2.45 -55.73
C ILE A 296 -6.30 3.22 -57.06
N PRO A 297 -5.19 3.44 -57.79
CA PRO A 297 -5.28 3.92 -59.16
C PRO A 297 -5.73 2.78 -60.07
N GLY A 298 -6.74 3.05 -60.90
CA GLY A 298 -7.32 2.08 -61.81
C GLY A 298 -6.36 1.60 -62.90
N ALA A 299 -6.50 0.34 -63.27
CA ALA A 299 -6.05 -0.16 -64.57
C ALA A 299 -7.05 -1.20 -65.08
N LYS A 300 -7.65 -0.88 -66.23
CA LYS A 300 -8.48 -1.78 -67.02
C LYS A 300 -7.61 -2.91 -67.57
N ARG A 301 -8.02 -4.18 -67.45
CA ARG A 301 -7.71 -5.18 -68.48
C ARG A 301 -8.70 -6.34 -68.49
N ALA A 302 -9.06 -6.72 -69.71
CA ALA A 302 -10.09 -7.65 -70.17
C ALA A 302 -10.01 -9.07 -69.58
N LEU A 303 -11.19 -9.72 -69.49
CA LEU A 303 -11.34 -11.17 -69.36
C LEU A 303 -10.84 -11.90 -70.62
N PRO A 304 -10.36 -13.15 -70.46
CA PRO A 304 -11.01 -14.22 -71.20
C PRO A 304 -11.31 -15.48 -70.36
N GLU A 305 -12.31 -16.19 -70.86
CA GLU A 305 -12.94 -17.46 -70.47
C GLU A 305 -11.95 -18.65 -70.31
N PRO A 306 -12.22 -19.66 -69.44
CA PRO A 306 -11.47 -20.91 -69.45
C PRO A 306 -12.27 -22.09 -70.06
N ARG A 307 -11.68 -22.74 -71.08
CA ARG A 307 -12.01 -24.10 -71.53
C ARG A 307 -11.34 -25.15 -70.61
N PRO A 308 -11.89 -26.39 -70.51
CA PRO A 308 -11.38 -27.41 -69.60
C PRO A 308 -10.27 -28.24 -70.27
N VAL A 309 -9.18 -28.53 -69.54
CA VAL A 309 -8.18 -29.53 -69.94
C VAL A 309 -7.76 -30.37 -68.73
N THR A 310 -7.70 -31.67 -69.00
CA THR A 310 -7.47 -32.87 -68.18
C THR A 310 -6.03 -33.07 -67.66
N THR A 311 -5.96 -33.50 -66.38
CA THR A 311 -5.02 -34.47 -65.72
C THR A 311 -3.48 -34.27 -65.76
N PRO A 312 -2.67 -35.04 -65.00
CA PRO A 312 -2.59 -35.12 -63.54
C PRO A 312 -1.14 -34.97 -63.01
N ARG A 313 -0.92 -34.52 -61.76
CA ARG A 313 0.32 -34.87 -61.05
C ARG A 313 0.22 -34.85 -59.52
N ASN A 314 0.53 -36.01 -58.96
CA ASN A 314 0.79 -36.30 -57.55
C ASN A 314 1.64 -35.24 -56.86
N ARG A 315 1.24 -34.85 -55.64
CA ARG A 315 2.12 -34.83 -54.47
C ARG A 315 1.30 -34.81 -53.17
N THR A 316 1.59 -35.81 -52.36
CA THR A 316 1.17 -36.07 -50.99
C THR A 316 1.21 -34.82 -50.11
N ALA A 317 0.05 -34.42 -49.58
CA ALA A 317 -0.08 -33.49 -48.46
C ALA A 317 -0.76 -34.22 -47.30
N ALA A 318 -0.03 -34.30 -46.18
CA ALA A 318 -0.49 -34.93 -44.94
C ALA A 318 -1.70 -34.20 -44.36
N HIS A 319 -2.69 -34.99 -43.94
CA HIS A 319 -3.85 -34.57 -43.17
C HIS A 319 -3.46 -33.87 -41.87
N ARG A 320 -4.01 -32.68 -41.63
CA ARG A 320 -4.11 -32.08 -40.30
C ARG A 320 -5.61 -31.95 -39.96
N PRO A 321 -6.12 -32.56 -38.88
CA PRO A 321 -7.53 -32.44 -38.54
C PRO A 321 -7.87 -31.03 -38.02
N PRO A 322 -9.09 -30.52 -38.24
CA PRO A 322 -9.54 -29.25 -37.70
C PRO A 322 -9.73 -29.32 -36.17
N PRO A 323 -9.55 -28.20 -35.43
CA PRO A 323 -9.78 -28.16 -33.98
C PRO A 323 -11.27 -28.36 -33.64
N PRO A 324 -11.59 -29.00 -32.50
CA PRO A 324 -12.97 -29.30 -32.14
C PRO A 324 -13.78 -28.04 -31.82
N ALA A 325 -15.01 -27.99 -32.33
CA ALA A 325 -15.98 -26.94 -32.05
C ALA A 325 -16.31 -26.88 -30.55
N ARG A 326 -16.18 -25.69 -29.94
CA ARG A 326 -16.61 -25.46 -28.55
C ARG A 326 -18.13 -25.59 -28.47
N ARG A 327 -18.60 -26.63 -27.76
CA ARG A 327 -20.03 -26.83 -27.47
C ARG A 327 -20.53 -25.70 -26.56
N SER A 328 -21.41 -24.85 -27.09
CA SER A 328 -22.18 -23.90 -26.29
C SER A 328 -23.35 -24.63 -25.63
N PHE A 329 -23.41 -24.63 -24.30
CA PHE A 329 -24.55 -25.16 -23.54
C PHE A 329 -25.85 -24.46 -23.91
N THR A 330 -26.90 -25.23 -24.16
CA THR A 330 -28.24 -24.71 -24.49
C THR A 330 -28.87 -24.03 -23.27
N SER A 331 -29.84 -23.15 -23.52
CA SER A 331 -30.50 -22.33 -22.49
C SER A 331 -31.08 -23.14 -21.32
N GLY A 332 -31.54 -24.37 -21.59
CA GLY A 332 -32.07 -25.29 -20.56
C GLY A 332 -31.00 -25.86 -19.62
N GLN A 333 -29.79 -26.13 -20.11
CA GLN A 333 -28.68 -26.61 -19.27
C GLN A 333 -28.13 -25.52 -18.36
N ARG A 334 -28.18 -24.25 -18.80
CA ARG A 334 -27.81 -23.10 -17.97
C ARG A 334 -28.81 -22.89 -16.82
N ALA A 335 -30.11 -23.05 -17.08
CA ALA A 335 -31.13 -22.95 -16.03
C ALA A 335 -30.95 -24.02 -14.94
N LEU A 336 -30.59 -25.25 -15.32
CA LEU A 336 -30.34 -26.33 -14.36
C LEU A 336 -29.09 -26.07 -13.49
N LEU A 337 -28.04 -25.50 -14.07
CA LEU A 337 -26.83 -25.11 -13.33
C LEU A 337 -27.09 -23.94 -12.35
N TRP A 338 -27.95 -22.99 -12.73
CA TRP A 338 -28.39 -21.93 -11.83
C TRP A 338 -29.22 -22.47 -10.67
N ALA A 339 -30.14 -23.41 -10.92
CA ALA A 339 -30.94 -24.03 -9.87
C ALA A 339 -30.09 -24.83 -8.87
N ALA A 340 -29.10 -25.59 -9.37
CA ALA A 340 -28.14 -26.31 -8.51
C ALA A 340 -27.27 -25.36 -7.68
N GLY A 341 -26.86 -24.23 -8.26
CA GLY A 341 -26.14 -23.16 -7.56
C GLY A 341 -26.94 -22.56 -6.42
N VAL A 342 -28.21 -22.22 -6.67
CA VAL A 342 -29.12 -21.63 -5.65
C VAL A 342 -29.35 -22.59 -4.49
N LEU A 343 -29.61 -23.87 -4.77
CA LEU A 343 -29.79 -24.90 -3.74
C LEU A 343 -28.51 -25.11 -2.91
N GLY A 344 -27.33 -25.08 -3.55
CA GLY A 344 -26.05 -25.14 -2.85
C GLY A 344 -25.85 -23.96 -1.90
N THR A 345 -26.14 -22.73 -2.33
CA THR A 345 -26.07 -21.54 -1.46
C THR A 345 -27.05 -21.59 -0.30
N LEU A 346 -28.28 -22.08 -0.52
CA LEU A 346 -29.28 -22.21 0.55
C LEU A 346 -28.81 -23.21 1.61
N ALA A 347 -28.26 -24.35 1.20
CA ALA A 347 -27.72 -25.35 2.14
C ALA A 347 -26.55 -24.78 2.98
N ILE A 348 -25.67 -23.99 2.37
CA ILE A 348 -24.56 -23.33 3.08
C ILE A 348 -25.10 -22.30 4.09
N ILE A 349 -26.09 -21.49 3.71
CA ILE A 349 -26.71 -20.52 4.63
C ILE A 349 -27.39 -21.24 5.81
N SER A 350 -28.10 -22.33 5.55
CA SER A 350 -28.71 -23.15 6.61
C SER A 350 -27.66 -23.74 7.56
N ALA A 351 -26.55 -24.25 7.04
CA ALA A 351 -25.46 -24.77 7.87
C ALA A 351 -24.82 -23.68 8.75
N ILE A 352 -24.64 -22.47 8.21
CA ILE A 352 -24.10 -21.32 8.97
C ILE A 352 -25.06 -20.93 10.09
N LEU A 353 -26.37 -20.87 9.82
CA LEU A 353 -27.37 -20.52 10.83
C LEU A 353 -27.43 -21.55 11.98
N ILE A 354 -27.27 -22.85 11.67
CA ILE A 354 -27.22 -23.91 12.69
C ILE A 354 -25.98 -23.75 13.59
N VAL A 355 -24.82 -23.47 13.01
CA VAL A 355 -23.56 -23.28 13.77
C VAL A 355 -23.63 -22.01 14.63
N MET A 356 -24.26 -20.94 14.14
CA MET A 356 -24.45 -19.71 14.92
C MET A 356 -25.39 -19.94 16.12
N ALA A 357 -26.51 -20.66 15.91
CA ALA A 357 -27.46 -20.97 16.97
C ALA A 357 -26.86 -21.89 18.06
N ASP A 358 -25.95 -22.81 17.71
CA ASP A 358 -25.25 -23.65 18.70
C ASP A 358 -24.20 -22.86 19.52
N ARG A 359 -23.61 -21.82 18.92
CA ARG A 359 -22.65 -20.94 19.61
C ARG A 359 -23.32 -20.10 20.69
N GLU A 360 -24.51 -19.56 20.44
CA GLU A 360 -25.26 -18.77 21.42
C GLU A 360 -25.65 -19.58 22.66
N ARG A 361 -25.93 -20.88 22.49
CA ARG A 361 -26.24 -21.80 23.60
C ARG A 361 -25.05 -22.10 24.50
N ARG A 362 -23.81 -21.97 24.00
CA ARG A 362 -22.58 -22.25 24.75
C ARG A 362 -22.01 -21.02 25.49
N SER A 363 -22.56 -19.84 25.27
CA SER A 363 -22.06 -18.56 25.81
C SER A 363 -22.63 -18.12 27.16
N VAL A 364 -23.22 -19.02 27.95
CA VAL A 364 -23.60 -18.72 29.35
C VAL A 364 -22.53 -19.28 30.30
N PRO A 365 -21.59 -18.47 30.81
CA PRO A 365 -20.68 -18.91 31.86
C PRO A 365 -21.41 -19.05 33.21
N PRO A 366 -20.99 -19.95 34.12
CA PRO A 366 -21.53 -20.01 35.48
C PRO A 366 -21.13 -18.75 36.26
N VAL A 367 -22.06 -18.18 37.01
CA VAL A 367 -21.82 -17.02 37.89
C VAL A 367 -20.99 -17.46 39.09
N GLU A 368 -19.72 -17.02 39.16
CA GLU A 368 -18.89 -17.09 40.36
C GLU A 368 -19.24 -15.91 41.29
N GLN A 369 -19.74 -16.22 42.49
CA GLN A 369 -20.07 -15.20 43.50
C GLN A 369 -18.78 -14.63 44.11
N THR A 370 -18.46 -13.37 43.80
CA THR A 370 -17.36 -12.65 44.45
C THR A 370 -17.87 -11.98 45.73
N ILE A 371 -17.44 -12.48 46.89
CA ILE A 371 -17.66 -11.83 48.19
C ILE A 371 -16.68 -10.65 48.29
N THR A 372 -17.20 -9.43 48.50
CA THR A 372 -16.39 -8.23 48.75
C THR A 372 -16.43 -7.89 50.23
N ASP A 373 -15.34 -8.14 50.95
CA ASP A 373 -15.15 -7.63 52.32
C ASP A 373 -14.79 -6.15 52.28
N THR A 374 -15.67 -5.31 52.83
CA THR A 374 -15.48 -3.86 52.95
C THR A 374 -14.75 -3.54 54.25
N VAL A 375 -13.49 -3.11 54.18
CA VAL A 375 -12.73 -2.60 55.33
C VAL A 375 -13.04 -1.12 55.53
N VAL A 376 -13.60 -0.78 56.70
CA VAL A 376 -13.90 0.59 57.14
C VAL A 376 -12.63 1.23 57.73
N PRO A 377 -12.20 2.44 57.29
CA PRO A 377 -11.07 3.13 57.91
C PRO A 377 -11.47 3.84 59.21
N ALA A 378 -10.60 3.76 60.24
CA ALA A 378 -10.79 4.32 61.57
C ALA A 378 -10.60 5.86 61.63
N PRO A 379 -11.24 6.58 62.56
CA PRO A 379 -11.22 8.04 62.63
C PRO A 379 -9.91 8.62 63.21
N THR A 380 -9.49 9.76 62.66
CA THR A 380 -8.33 10.57 63.03
C THR A 380 -8.48 11.25 64.40
N PRO A 381 -7.45 11.27 65.27
CA PRO A 381 -7.50 12.01 66.55
C PRO A 381 -7.21 13.52 66.40
N ALA A 382 -7.77 14.31 67.32
CA ALA A 382 -7.80 15.77 67.38
C ALA A 382 -6.47 16.42 67.86
N PRO A 383 -6.26 17.75 67.69
CA PRO A 383 -4.97 18.41 67.88
C PRO A 383 -4.70 18.79 69.34
N VAL A 384 -3.43 18.71 69.75
CA VAL A 384 -2.92 19.15 71.06
C VAL A 384 -2.19 20.49 70.93
N THR A 385 -2.60 21.47 71.75
CA THR A 385 -1.92 22.75 72.00
C THR A 385 -0.87 22.65 73.10
N PRO A 386 0.13 23.57 73.16
CA PRO A 386 1.46 23.32 73.71
C PRO A 386 1.59 23.65 75.21
N SER A 387 2.48 22.95 75.92
CA SER A 387 2.97 23.37 77.24
C SER A 387 4.45 23.73 77.18
N ALA A 388 4.77 24.87 77.78
CA ALA A 388 6.11 25.41 77.96
C ALA A 388 6.86 24.63 79.05
N TRP A 389 8.16 24.39 78.84
CA TRP A 389 9.10 24.05 79.89
C TRP A 389 10.39 24.85 79.72
N THR A 390 10.78 25.47 80.83
CA THR A 390 11.86 26.44 81.04
C THR A 390 13.08 25.78 81.70
N GLY A 391 14.28 26.23 81.33
CA GLY A 391 15.55 26.04 82.06
C GLY A 391 16.21 24.67 81.84
N GLU A 392 17.52 24.49 81.81
CA GLU A 392 18.68 25.34 82.09
C GLU A 392 19.90 24.44 81.73
N TYR A 393 20.86 24.87 80.90
CA TYR A 393 22.17 24.22 80.83
C TYR A 393 23.26 25.21 80.38
N GLY A 394 24.05 25.65 81.36
CA GLY A 394 25.47 25.31 81.43
C GLY A 394 26.39 25.85 80.34
N ASP A 395 26.91 27.03 80.63
CA ASP A 395 28.21 27.61 80.27
C ASP A 395 29.31 26.63 79.78
N LEU A 396 29.88 26.92 78.60
CA LEU A 396 31.27 26.60 78.25
C LEU A 396 31.74 27.45 77.04
N THR A 397 32.33 28.59 77.38
CA THR A 397 33.18 29.45 76.55
C THR A 397 34.27 28.72 75.75
N VAL A 398 34.38 28.99 74.43
CA VAL A 398 35.68 29.11 73.73
C VAL A 398 35.62 30.14 72.56
N ARG A 399 36.30 31.27 72.80
CA ARG A 399 37.10 32.18 71.95
C ARG A 399 36.63 32.70 70.56
N LEU A 400 36.56 34.05 70.52
CA LEU A 400 36.70 35.00 69.40
C LEU A 400 37.70 34.59 68.31
N THR A 401 37.38 34.89 67.04
CA THR A 401 38.14 35.87 66.22
C THR A 401 37.23 36.46 65.14
N ALA A 402 37.25 37.78 65.04
CA ALA A 402 36.44 38.61 64.17
C ALA A 402 37.03 38.76 62.76
N MET A 403 36.17 38.91 61.74
CA MET A 403 36.35 39.90 60.67
C MET A 403 35.06 40.05 59.83
N PHE A 404 34.34 41.14 60.08
CA PHE A 404 33.53 41.91 59.11
C PHE A 404 34.23 43.29 58.97
N PRO A 405 33.88 44.24 58.05
CA PRO A 405 32.67 44.41 57.22
C PRO A 405 33.03 44.97 55.80
N PRO A 406 32.21 45.77 55.04
CA PRO A 406 30.78 46.12 55.19
C PRO A 406 29.89 46.08 53.93
N TYR A 407 28.59 45.95 54.22
CA TYR A 407 27.43 46.69 53.71
C TYR A 407 27.62 47.84 52.70
N TYR A 408 26.72 47.90 51.71
CA TYR A 408 25.84 49.05 51.40
C TYR A 408 24.63 48.57 50.56
N GLY A 409 23.40 48.88 50.97
CA GLY A 409 22.20 48.98 50.10
C GLY A 409 21.85 50.46 49.89
N PRO A 410 20.58 50.88 49.62
CA PRO A 410 19.48 50.32 48.81
C PRO A 410 18.94 51.40 47.80
N TYR A 411 17.64 51.37 47.43
CA TYR A 411 16.81 52.31 46.60
C TYR A 411 16.62 51.91 45.11
N ASP A 412 15.47 52.06 44.44
CA ASP A 412 14.06 52.34 44.78
C ASP A 412 13.21 52.23 43.48
N SER A 413 11.91 52.08 43.69
CA SER A 413 10.70 52.22 42.86
C SER A 413 10.71 52.96 41.50
N GLY A 414 9.75 52.58 40.65
CA GLY A 414 9.26 53.46 39.58
C GLY A 414 8.36 52.83 38.51
N MET A 415 7.07 52.67 38.80
CA MET A 415 5.96 52.74 37.83
C MET A 415 5.12 53.99 38.22
N PRO A 416 4.14 54.50 37.43
CA PRO A 416 3.85 54.31 36.01
C PRO A 416 3.59 55.65 35.26
N ARG A 417 3.38 55.59 33.94
CA ARG A 417 2.26 56.26 33.24
C ARG A 417 1.84 55.42 32.04
#